data_AF-A0A0G0HZM1-F1
#
_entry.id   AF-A0A0G0HZM1-F1
#
_cell.length_a   1.000
_cell.length_b   1.000
_cell.length_c   1.000
_cell.angle_alpha   90.00
_cell.angle_beta   90.00
_cell.angle_gamma   90.00
#
_symmetry.space_group_name_H-M   'P 1'
#
loop_
_entity.id
_entity.type
_entity.pdbx_description
1 polymer ?
#
loop_
_entity_poly.entity_id
_entity_poly.type
_entity_poly.pdbx_seq_one_letter_code
_entity_poly.pdbx_strand_id
1 'polypeptide(L)'
;VSEGGQLDYQLFHQQTVFFIRNFLTRYFNYFSPKFLLTDADWRNPGNSAPYTGVLLIPSILFLTIGVFRTLIIKPKNKTDKYFLYWLFLAPLPSALTQDLIYATRAMSFSIPLCYFIAVGIETSVKKYQNALLKTLIIILYLISLIYYLDLYHNHMLKHKPEDWSYGVEQAVDYINKFGENRSIYFTPFYSQPYIYYLFYNKYSPQRYHSQANLITRGQDVGYIKTIDNIIFETPSFSFLQLQSRHVLAIFSYDDAIRQGIDLSLLTPLSPINNISTFYGYKNP
;
A
#
# COMPACT_ATOMS: atom_id res chain seq x y z
N VAL A 1 -40.71 -1.26 0.74
CA VAL A 1 -40.37 -1.85 -0.57
C VAL A 1 -39.83 -3.24 -0.27
N SER A 2 -40.50 -4.29 -0.72
CA SER A 2 -40.01 -5.67 -0.54
C SER A 2 -38.76 -5.84 -1.40
N GLU A 3 -37.59 -5.64 -0.80
CA GLU A 3 -36.31 -5.80 -1.46
C GLU A 3 -36.05 -7.29 -1.74
N GLY A 4 -36.42 -7.71 -2.95
CA GLY A 4 -36.05 -9.00 -3.55
C GLY A 4 -36.94 -10.19 -3.17
N GLY A 5 -37.46 -10.88 -4.18
CA GLY A 5 -38.08 -12.18 -3.99
C GLY A 5 -37.03 -13.25 -3.63
N GLN A 6 -37.48 -14.41 -3.14
CA GLN A 6 -36.59 -15.54 -2.81
C GLN A 6 -35.73 -15.98 -4.02
N LEU A 7 -36.25 -15.83 -5.24
CA LEU A 7 -35.54 -16.07 -6.50
C LEU A 7 -34.41 -15.05 -6.72
N ASP A 8 -34.63 -13.76 -6.43
CA ASP A 8 -33.59 -12.73 -6.55
C ASP A 8 -32.45 -12.99 -5.56
N TYR A 9 -32.79 -13.42 -4.34
CA TYR A 9 -31.79 -13.81 -3.35
C TYR A 9 -30.98 -15.02 -3.84
N GLN A 10 -31.62 -16.06 -4.36
CA GLN A 10 -30.93 -17.24 -4.89
C GLN A 10 -30.06 -16.93 -6.12
N LEU A 11 -30.50 -16.02 -6.99
CA LEU A 11 -29.75 -15.68 -8.21
C LEU A 11 -28.57 -14.74 -7.95
N PHE A 12 -28.71 -13.77 -7.02
CA PHE A 12 -27.71 -12.71 -6.83
C PHE A 12 -26.88 -12.83 -5.54
N HIS A 13 -27.34 -13.59 -4.55
CA HIS A 13 -26.71 -13.69 -3.22
C HIS A 13 -26.15 -15.09 -2.92
N GLN A 14 -26.14 -16.00 -3.89
CA GLN A 14 -25.49 -17.31 -3.73
C GLN A 14 -23.96 -17.16 -3.59
N GLN A 15 -23.36 -18.00 -2.73
CA GLN A 15 -21.92 -17.99 -2.45
C GLN A 15 -21.06 -18.10 -3.72
N THR A 16 -21.47 -18.91 -4.69
CA THR A 16 -20.78 -19.08 -5.97
C THR A 16 -20.76 -17.78 -6.78
N VAL A 17 -21.91 -17.10 -6.86
CA VAL A 17 -22.06 -15.82 -7.57
C VAL A 17 -21.21 -14.75 -6.88
N PHE A 18 -21.21 -14.72 -5.55
CA PHE A 18 -20.36 -13.83 -4.77
C PHE A 18 -18.86 -14.07 -5.07
N PHE A 19 -18.41 -15.33 -5.08
CA PHE A 19 -17.01 -15.66 -5.37
C PHE A 19 -16.60 -15.29 -6.80
N ILE A 20 -17.41 -15.66 -7.80
CA ILE A 20 -17.15 -15.35 -9.21
C ILE A 20 -17.12 -13.83 -9.41
N ARG A 21 -18.10 -13.10 -8.85
CA ARG A 21 -18.15 -11.64 -8.94
C ARG A 21 -16.89 -11.01 -8.36
N ASN A 22 -16.49 -11.39 -7.14
CA ASN A 22 -15.30 -10.86 -6.51
C ASN A 22 -14.03 -11.18 -7.29
N PHE A 23 -13.89 -12.41 -7.78
CA PHE A 23 -12.77 -12.81 -8.63
C PHE A 23 -12.70 -11.97 -9.92
N LEU A 24 -13.82 -11.83 -10.64
CA LEU A 24 -13.88 -11.03 -11.87
C LEU A 24 -13.61 -9.56 -11.60
N THR A 25 -14.16 -8.99 -10.51
CA THR A 25 -13.87 -7.62 -10.10
C THR A 25 -12.38 -7.42 -9.85
N ARG A 26 -11.74 -8.29 -9.05
CA ARG A 26 -10.29 -8.25 -8.80
C ARG A 26 -9.48 -8.38 -10.08
N TYR A 27 -9.87 -9.29 -10.98
CA TYR A 27 -9.20 -9.51 -12.25
C TYR A 27 -9.29 -8.29 -13.18
N PHE A 28 -10.48 -7.73 -13.38
CA PHE A 28 -10.68 -6.60 -14.29
C PHE A 28 -10.14 -5.28 -13.74
N ASN A 29 -9.94 -5.16 -12.42
CA ASN A 29 -9.28 -4.00 -11.82
C ASN A 29 -7.88 -3.74 -12.42
N TYR A 30 -7.12 -4.79 -12.74
CA TYR A 30 -5.78 -4.66 -13.35
C TYR A 30 -5.79 -4.07 -14.77
N PHE A 31 -6.92 -4.12 -15.46
CA PHE A 31 -7.09 -3.52 -16.79
C PHE A 31 -7.79 -2.15 -16.73
N SER A 32 -8.19 -1.71 -15.54
CA SER A 32 -8.90 -0.45 -15.39
C SER A 32 -7.97 0.75 -15.64
N PRO A 33 -8.50 1.86 -16.20
CA PRO A 33 -7.74 3.11 -16.30
C PRO A 33 -7.25 3.60 -14.93
N LYS A 34 -8.01 3.29 -13.86
CA LYS A 34 -7.63 3.63 -12.49
C LYS A 34 -6.28 3.00 -12.13
N PHE A 35 -6.17 1.68 -12.26
CA PHE A 35 -4.91 0.96 -11.98
C PHE A 35 -3.77 1.38 -12.90
N LEU A 36 -4.05 1.52 -14.20
CA LEU A 36 -3.02 1.77 -15.20
C LEU A 36 -2.49 3.20 -15.17
N LEU A 37 -3.31 4.21 -14.79
CA LEU A 37 -2.96 5.63 -14.97
C LEU A 37 -3.06 6.51 -13.73
N THR A 38 -4.02 6.28 -12.82
CA THR A 38 -4.33 7.29 -11.78
C THR A 38 -4.02 6.86 -10.37
N ASP A 39 -4.43 5.66 -9.96
CA ASP A 39 -4.13 5.11 -8.65
C ASP A 39 -3.79 3.65 -8.85
N ALA A 40 -2.50 3.28 -8.80
CA ALA A 40 -2.10 1.89 -8.96
C ALA A 40 -2.63 1.02 -7.81
N ASP A 41 -1.96 1.00 -6.66
CA ASP A 41 -2.35 0.17 -5.53
C ASP A 41 -3.24 0.99 -4.57
N TRP A 42 -4.42 1.44 -5.03
CA TRP A 42 -5.29 2.33 -4.23
C TRP A 42 -5.77 1.72 -2.91
N ARG A 43 -5.68 0.40 -2.77
CA ARG A 43 -5.98 -0.29 -1.51
C ARG A 43 -4.78 -0.31 -0.56
N ASN A 44 -3.56 -0.22 -1.08
CA ASN A 44 -2.30 -0.20 -0.33
C ASN A 44 -1.42 0.95 -0.85
N PRO A 45 -1.75 2.21 -0.49
CA PRO A 45 -1.05 3.38 -0.99
C PRO A 45 0.45 3.40 -0.67
N GLY A 46 0.89 2.65 0.34
CA GLY A 46 2.30 2.39 0.63
C GLY A 46 3.08 1.76 -0.53
N ASN A 47 2.42 1.13 -1.50
CA ASN A 47 3.07 0.45 -2.63
C ASN A 47 3.14 1.29 -3.92
N SER A 48 2.59 2.51 -3.93
CA SER A 48 2.56 3.33 -5.14
C SER A 48 2.62 4.83 -4.84
N ALA A 49 3.33 5.57 -5.69
CA ALA A 49 3.27 7.02 -5.65
C ALA A 49 1.81 7.52 -5.85
N PRO A 50 1.42 8.63 -5.20
CA PRO A 50 0.05 9.13 -5.29
C PRO A 50 -0.23 9.69 -6.69
N TYR A 51 -1.49 9.65 -7.14
CA TYR A 51 -1.96 10.24 -8.40
C TYR A 51 -1.27 9.71 -9.66
N THR A 52 -0.70 8.51 -9.60
CA THR A 52 -0.14 7.81 -10.75
C THR A 52 -0.49 6.32 -10.71
N GLY A 53 -0.67 5.75 -11.89
CA GLY A 53 -0.88 4.33 -12.08
C GLY A 53 0.45 3.57 -12.27
N VAL A 54 0.34 2.31 -12.68
CA VAL A 54 1.54 1.48 -12.94
C VAL A 54 2.28 1.84 -14.23
N LEU A 55 1.69 2.70 -15.08
CA LEU A 55 2.29 3.15 -16.33
C LEU A 55 2.61 4.64 -16.30
N LEU A 56 3.73 5.00 -16.93
CA LEU A 56 3.95 6.37 -17.37
C LEU A 56 2.86 6.75 -18.37
N ILE A 57 2.29 7.96 -18.26
CA ILE A 57 1.08 8.37 -18.99
C ILE A 57 1.17 8.13 -20.50
N PRO A 58 2.27 8.46 -21.22
CA PRO A 58 2.36 8.22 -22.66
C PRO A 58 2.23 6.75 -23.06
N SER A 59 2.54 5.84 -22.14
CA SER A 59 2.53 4.40 -22.38
C SER A 59 1.14 3.87 -22.72
N ILE A 60 0.05 4.50 -22.26
CA ILE A 60 -1.30 4.02 -22.58
C ILE A 60 -1.60 4.11 -24.08
N LEU A 61 -1.13 5.18 -24.73
CA LEU A 61 -1.30 5.38 -26.16
C LEU A 61 -0.54 4.28 -26.93
N PHE A 62 0.70 4.01 -26.56
CA PHE A 62 1.49 2.98 -27.23
C PHE A 62 1.03 1.57 -26.89
N LEU A 63 0.59 1.31 -25.66
CA LEU A 63 0.00 0.05 -25.24
C LEU A 63 -1.23 -0.29 -26.10
N THR A 64 -2.16 0.67 -26.23
CA THR A 64 -3.35 0.48 -27.05
C THR A 64 -2.98 0.21 -28.51
N ILE A 65 -2.08 1.02 -29.11
CA ILE A 65 -1.60 0.78 -30.48
C ILE A 65 -0.99 -0.62 -30.62
N GLY A 66 -0.14 -1.05 -29.69
CA GLY A 66 0.54 -2.35 -29.74
C GLY A 66 -0.42 -3.53 -29.62
N VAL A 67 -1.38 -3.46 -28.69
CA VAL A 67 -2.41 -4.50 -28.52
C VAL A 67 -3.33 -4.55 -29.76
N PHE A 68 -3.86 -3.41 -30.22
CA PHE A 68 -4.73 -3.36 -31.40
C PHE A 68 -4.02 -3.85 -32.66
N ARG A 69 -2.78 -3.42 -32.90
CA ARG A 69 -1.96 -3.89 -34.02
C ARG A 69 -1.84 -5.42 -34.01
N THR A 70 -1.61 -6.00 -32.84
CA THR A 70 -1.44 -7.45 -32.69
C THR A 70 -2.74 -8.22 -32.91
N LEU A 71 -3.87 -7.68 -32.43
CA LEU A 71 -5.18 -8.30 -32.60
C LEU A 71 -5.70 -8.20 -34.05
N ILE A 72 -5.56 -7.03 -34.69
CA ILE A 72 -6.09 -6.77 -36.03
C ILE A 72 -5.29 -7.50 -37.11
N ILE A 73 -3.95 -7.48 -37.04
CA ILE A 73 -3.09 -8.09 -38.06
C ILE A 73 -3.04 -9.62 -37.93
N LYS A 74 -3.76 -10.17 -36.92
CA LYS A 74 -3.57 -11.48 -36.29
C LYS A 74 -2.12 -11.66 -35.82
N PRO A 75 -1.88 -12.33 -34.70
CA PRO A 75 -0.52 -12.57 -34.24
C PRO A 75 0.18 -13.52 -35.22
N LYS A 76 0.92 -12.95 -36.17
CA LYS A 76 1.68 -13.68 -37.20
C LYS A 76 2.83 -14.46 -36.56
N ASN A 77 3.38 -13.94 -35.46
CA ASN A 77 4.53 -14.50 -34.77
C ASN A 77 4.11 -15.23 -33.49
N LYS A 78 4.78 -16.35 -33.17
CA LYS A 78 4.56 -17.12 -31.94
C LYS A 78 4.77 -16.25 -30.68
N THR A 79 5.70 -15.30 -30.76
CA THR A 79 6.00 -14.33 -29.69
C THR A 79 4.81 -13.45 -29.34
N ASP A 80 4.11 -12.90 -30.34
CA ASP A 80 2.93 -12.06 -30.11
C ASP A 80 1.82 -12.83 -29.39
N LYS A 81 1.60 -14.10 -29.77
CA LYS A 81 0.64 -14.97 -29.08
C LYS A 81 1.04 -15.22 -27.63
N TYR A 82 2.31 -15.50 -27.39
CA TYR A 82 2.83 -15.74 -26.05
C TYR A 82 2.59 -14.55 -25.12
N PHE A 83 2.96 -13.33 -25.54
CA PHE A 83 2.71 -12.13 -24.74
C PHE A 83 1.23 -11.77 -24.61
N LEU A 84 0.40 -12.09 -25.62
CA LEU A 84 -1.05 -11.91 -25.51
C LEU A 84 -1.65 -12.83 -24.44
N TYR A 85 -1.28 -14.12 -24.43
CA TYR A 85 -1.70 -15.02 -23.35
C TYR A 85 -1.15 -14.56 -22.00
N TRP A 86 0.11 -14.13 -21.94
CA TRP A 86 0.68 -13.62 -20.70
C TRP A 86 -0.07 -12.39 -20.20
N LEU A 87 -0.44 -11.44 -21.08
CA LEU A 87 -1.20 -10.24 -20.70
C LEU A 87 -2.48 -10.59 -19.95
N PHE A 88 -3.23 -11.59 -20.41
CA PHE A 88 -4.49 -12.02 -19.78
C PHE A 88 -4.28 -12.98 -18.61
N LEU A 89 -3.24 -13.81 -18.62
CA LEU A 89 -3.00 -14.76 -17.52
C LEU A 89 -2.29 -14.13 -16.33
N ALA A 90 -1.51 -13.06 -16.52
CA ALA A 90 -0.70 -12.44 -15.48
C ALA A 90 -1.48 -11.94 -14.26
N PRO A 91 -2.70 -11.37 -14.38
CA PRO A 91 -3.47 -10.95 -13.21
C PRO A 91 -4.11 -12.11 -12.42
N LEU A 92 -4.17 -13.33 -12.98
CA LEU A 92 -4.88 -14.47 -12.35
C LEU A 92 -4.39 -14.80 -10.94
N PRO A 93 -3.06 -14.93 -10.67
CA PRO A 93 -2.59 -15.25 -9.33
C PRO A 93 -3.02 -14.18 -8.32
N SER A 94 -2.97 -12.91 -8.70
CA SER A 94 -3.34 -11.81 -7.81
C SER A 94 -4.86 -11.73 -7.60
N ALA A 95 -5.66 -11.99 -8.64
CA ALA A 95 -7.13 -11.99 -8.57
C ALA A 95 -7.70 -13.11 -7.68
N LEU A 96 -6.98 -14.22 -7.51
CA LEU A 96 -7.33 -15.31 -6.60
C LEU A 96 -7.07 -14.98 -5.12
N THR A 97 -6.31 -13.91 -4.84
CA THR A 97 -6.02 -13.50 -3.46
C THR A 97 -7.17 -12.73 -2.83
N GLN A 98 -7.11 -12.49 -1.52
CA GLN A 98 -8.17 -11.83 -0.76
C GLN A 98 -8.28 -10.33 -1.04
N ASP A 99 -7.18 -9.69 -1.45
CA ASP A 99 -7.13 -8.25 -1.66
C ASP A 99 -7.85 -7.84 -2.95
N LEU A 100 -8.48 -6.65 -2.91
CA LEU A 100 -9.17 -6.10 -4.07
C LEU A 100 -8.20 -5.84 -5.25
N ILE A 101 -6.99 -5.39 -4.90
CA ILE A 101 -5.88 -5.14 -5.81
C ILE A 101 -4.58 -5.14 -5.00
N TYR A 102 -3.50 -5.63 -5.61
CA TYR A 102 -2.16 -5.62 -5.01
C TYR A 102 -1.11 -5.62 -6.13
N ALA A 103 -0.45 -4.48 -6.34
CA ALA A 103 0.40 -4.28 -7.51
C ALA A 103 1.60 -5.23 -7.54
N THR A 104 2.22 -5.48 -6.38
CA THR A 104 3.41 -6.35 -6.28
C THR A 104 3.10 -7.82 -6.54
N ARG A 105 1.90 -8.31 -6.19
CA ARG A 105 1.46 -9.68 -6.52
C ARG A 105 1.17 -9.86 -8.01
N ALA A 106 0.86 -8.77 -8.71
CA ALA A 106 0.68 -8.75 -10.15
C ALA A 106 1.93 -8.24 -10.90
N MET A 107 3.11 -8.20 -10.27
CA MET A 107 4.31 -7.62 -10.90
C MET A 107 4.65 -8.25 -12.25
N SER A 108 4.36 -9.54 -12.44
CA SER A 108 4.55 -10.23 -13.73
C SER A 108 3.72 -9.63 -14.88
N PHE A 109 2.66 -8.87 -14.59
CA PHE A 109 1.85 -8.15 -15.58
C PHE A 109 2.61 -7.01 -16.25
N SER A 110 3.64 -6.44 -15.60
CA SER A 110 4.48 -5.40 -16.20
C SER A 110 5.19 -5.86 -17.48
N ILE A 111 5.56 -7.14 -17.55
CA ILE A 111 6.31 -7.70 -18.67
C ILE A 111 5.52 -7.66 -19.99
N PRO A 112 4.29 -8.22 -20.10
CA PRO A 112 3.49 -8.10 -21.30
C PRO A 112 3.06 -6.64 -21.57
N LEU A 113 2.85 -5.80 -20.56
CA LEU A 113 2.59 -4.38 -20.76
C LEU A 113 3.76 -3.70 -21.50
N CYS A 114 4.99 -3.85 -21.00
CA CYS A 114 6.19 -3.32 -21.64
C CYS A 114 6.38 -3.83 -23.07
N TYR A 115 6.12 -5.12 -23.31
CA TYR A 115 6.16 -5.70 -24.66
C TYR A 115 5.22 -4.97 -25.63
N PHE A 116 3.95 -4.83 -25.27
CA PHE A 116 2.97 -4.19 -26.15
C PHE A 116 3.20 -2.68 -26.29
N ILE A 117 3.69 -2.00 -25.25
CA ILE A 117 4.14 -0.61 -25.35
C ILE A 117 5.28 -0.49 -26.38
N ALA A 118 6.29 -1.37 -26.32
CA ALA A 118 7.40 -1.37 -27.27
C ALA A 118 6.93 -1.63 -28.71
N VAL A 119 6.04 -2.60 -28.92
CA VAL A 119 5.41 -2.86 -30.23
C VAL A 119 4.66 -1.62 -30.75
N GLY A 120 3.94 -0.91 -29.87
CA GLY A 120 3.22 0.31 -30.23
C GLY A 120 4.14 1.47 -30.62
N ILE A 121 5.23 1.66 -29.89
CA ILE A 121 6.28 2.64 -30.22
C ILE A 121 6.93 2.28 -31.55
N GLU A 122 7.34 1.03 -31.73
CA GLU A 122 7.97 0.55 -32.96
C GLU A 122 7.05 0.76 -34.17
N THR A 123 5.77 0.40 -34.04
CA THR A 123 4.77 0.57 -35.10
C THR A 123 4.60 2.05 -35.47
N SER A 124 4.49 2.93 -34.47
CA SER A 124 4.37 4.38 -34.68
C SER A 124 5.60 4.95 -35.38
N VAL A 125 6.80 4.60 -34.90
CA VAL A 125 8.06 5.10 -35.45
C VAL A 125 8.30 4.61 -36.88
N LYS A 126 8.04 3.33 -37.18
CA LYS A 126 8.21 2.77 -38.53
C LYS A 126 7.20 3.32 -39.53
N LYS A 127 5.98 3.67 -39.09
CA LYS A 127 4.93 4.21 -39.96
C LYS A 127 5.23 5.62 -40.43
N TYR A 128 5.71 6.49 -39.55
CA TYR A 128 5.95 7.90 -39.87
C TYR A 128 7.41 8.22 -40.23
N GLN A 129 8.37 7.41 -39.75
CA GLN A 129 9.82 7.55 -39.97
C GLN A 129 10.39 8.95 -39.68
N ASN A 130 9.68 9.75 -38.88
CA ASN A 130 9.99 11.15 -38.62
C ASN A 130 10.88 11.29 -37.38
N ALA A 131 12.01 11.99 -37.49
CA ALA A 131 12.89 12.30 -36.37
C ALA A 131 12.18 13.13 -35.28
N LEU A 132 11.31 14.08 -35.67
CA LEU A 132 10.54 14.89 -34.72
C LEU A 132 9.62 14.03 -33.85
N LEU A 133 8.99 12.99 -34.42
CA LEU A 133 8.14 12.07 -33.65
C LEU A 133 8.97 11.31 -32.61
N LYS A 134 10.15 10.82 -32.98
CA LYS A 134 11.04 10.12 -32.04
C LYS A 134 11.44 11.04 -30.88
N THR A 135 11.84 12.27 -31.19
CA THR A 135 12.18 13.28 -30.19
C THR A 135 10.99 13.60 -29.28
N LEU A 136 9.80 13.77 -29.84
CA LEU A 136 8.58 14.04 -29.08
C LEU A 136 8.25 12.88 -28.13
N ILE A 137 8.36 11.63 -28.58
CA ILE A 137 8.14 10.45 -27.72
C ILE A 137 9.11 10.48 -26.54
N ILE A 138 10.40 10.71 -26.78
CA ILE A 138 11.41 10.79 -25.73
C ILE A 138 11.07 11.90 -24.74
N ILE A 139 10.74 13.10 -25.22
CA ILE A 139 10.37 14.25 -24.36
C ILE A 139 9.14 13.92 -23.51
N LEU A 140 8.09 13.32 -24.09
CA LEU A 140 6.89 12.94 -23.35
C LEU A 140 7.17 11.93 -22.24
N TYR A 141 8.00 10.92 -22.50
CA TYR A 141 8.42 9.96 -21.48
C TYR A 141 9.27 10.61 -20.40
N LEU A 142 10.19 11.52 -20.77
CA LEU A 142 11.01 12.27 -19.81
C LEU A 142 10.14 13.14 -18.89
N ILE A 143 9.18 13.89 -19.45
CA ILE A 143 8.24 14.69 -18.66
C ILE A 143 7.44 13.79 -17.70
N SER A 144 6.90 12.68 -18.21
CA SER A 144 6.13 11.75 -17.37
C SER A 144 6.98 11.10 -16.28
N LEU A 145 8.26 10.83 -16.54
CA LEU A 145 9.19 10.28 -15.56
C LEU A 145 9.54 11.31 -14.49
N ILE A 146 9.81 12.56 -14.87
CA ILE A 146 10.07 13.65 -13.91
C ILE A 146 8.86 13.87 -13.02
N TYR A 147 7.64 13.87 -13.58
CA TYR A 147 6.40 13.96 -12.83
C TYR A 147 6.26 12.79 -11.83
N TYR A 148 6.50 11.56 -12.26
CA TYR A 148 6.50 10.39 -11.38
C TYR A 148 7.53 10.50 -10.25
N LEU A 149 8.76 10.93 -10.55
CA LEU A 149 9.83 11.07 -9.56
C LEU A 149 9.49 12.13 -8.50
N ASP A 150 8.87 13.24 -8.90
CA ASP A 150 8.40 14.26 -7.97
C ASP A 150 7.29 13.73 -7.04
N LEU A 151 6.34 12.96 -7.58
CA LEU A 151 5.32 12.31 -6.76
C LEU A 151 5.92 11.29 -5.79
N TYR A 152 6.84 10.45 -6.27
CA TYR A 152 7.48 9.41 -5.49
C TYR A 152 8.35 9.97 -4.37
N HIS A 153 9.21 10.95 -4.65
CA HIS A 153 10.15 11.47 -3.65
C HIS A 153 9.56 12.55 -2.74
N ASN A 154 8.71 13.45 -3.28
CA ASN A 154 8.28 14.64 -2.54
C ASN A 154 6.87 14.54 -1.96
N HIS A 155 5.99 13.71 -2.55
CA HIS A 155 4.57 13.67 -2.20
C HIS A 155 4.16 12.37 -1.50
N MET A 156 4.79 11.25 -1.83
CA MET A 156 4.41 9.92 -1.35
C MET A 156 4.35 9.85 0.19
N LEU A 157 5.41 10.29 0.87
CA LEU A 157 5.45 10.33 2.34
C LEU A 157 4.43 11.32 2.92
N LYS A 158 4.13 12.43 2.24
CA LYS A 158 3.21 13.45 2.74
C LYS A 158 1.74 13.11 2.52
N HIS A 159 1.44 12.24 1.56
CA HIS A 159 0.08 11.90 1.19
C HIS A 159 -0.55 10.93 2.18
N LYS A 160 0.18 9.88 2.56
CA LYS A 160 -0.23 8.88 3.56
C LYS A 160 0.98 8.38 4.38
N PRO A 161 1.49 9.21 5.30
CA PRO A 161 2.65 8.85 6.12
C PRO A 161 2.42 7.61 7.00
N GLU A 162 1.18 7.38 7.42
CA GLU A 162 0.76 6.22 8.22
C GLU A 162 1.00 4.89 7.47
N ASP A 163 0.69 4.82 6.18
CA ASP A 163 0.89 3.63 5.35
C ASP A 163 2.39 3.32 5.15
N TRP A 164 3.25 4.32 5.35
CA TRP A 164 4.72 4.19 5.31
C TRP A 164 5.36 3.98 6.68
N SER A 165 4.56 3.84 7.74
CA SER A 165 5.06 3.79 9.12
C SER A 165 5.99 4.96 9.46
N TYR A 166 5.78 6.11 8.84
CA TYR A 166 6.56 7.32 9.11
C TYR A 166 6.36 7.71 10.57
N GLY A 167 7.46 8.03 11.27
CA GLY A 167 7.41 8.44 12.66
C GLY A 167 7.66 7.33 13.69
N VAL A 168 7.69 6.07 13.27
CA VAL A 168 7.90 4.94 14.20
C VAL A 168 9.31 4.97 14.80
N GLU A 169 10.34 5.36 14.05
CA GLU A 169 11.70 5.53 14.57
C GLU A 169 11.72 6.56 15.70
N GLN A 170 11.12 7.73 15.47
CA GLN A 170 11.01 8.82 16.45
C GLN A 170 10.21 8.39 17.69
N ALA A 171 9.19 7.56 17.52
CA ALA A 171 8.45 6.97 18.63
C ALA A 171 9.33 6.02 19.47
N VAL A 172 10.14 5.17 18.82
CA VAL A 172 11.08 4.29 19.52
C VAL A 172 12.17 5.09 20.22
N ASP A 173 12.71 6.13 19.60
CA ASP A 173 13.68 7.04 20.23
C ASP A 173 13.10 7.74 21.46
N TYR A 174 11.82 8.16 21.40
CA TYR A 174 11.12 8.76 22.53
C TYR A 174 10.95 7.77 23.69
N ILE A 175 10.57 6.52 23.37
CA ILE A 175 10.51 5.41 24.33
C ILE A 175 11.87 5.19 25.00
N ASN A 176 12.94 5.13 24.22
CA ASN A 176 14.30 4.90 24.72
C ASN A 176 14.77 6.04 25.63
N LYS A 177 14.40 7.29 25.29
CA LYS A 177 14.82 8.48 26.03
C LYS A 177 14.07 8.70 27.33
N PHE A 178 12.78 8.35 27.39
CA PHE A 178 11.90 8.70 28.51
C PHE A 178 11.21 7.51 29.19
N GLY A 179 11.44 6.29 28.70
CA GLY A 179 10.78 5.07 29.17
C GLY A 179 11.37 4.46 30.44
N GLU A 180 12.52 4.93 30.91
CA GLU A 180 13.17 4.39 32.12
C GLU A 180 12.24 4.51 33.34
N ASN A 181 12.08 3.43 34.10
CA ASN A 181 11.20 3.32 35.26
C ASN A 181 9.71 3.64 35.00
N ARG A 182 9.27 3.57 33.73
CA ARG A 182 7.87 3.74 33.34
C ARG A 182 7.28 2.45 32.80
N SER A 183 5.96 2.29 32.99
CA SER A 183 5.19 1.37 32.15
C SER A 183 4.99 2.00 30.79
N ILE A 184 5.29 1.28 29.72
CA ILE A 184 5.28 1.84 28.36
C ILE A 184 4.15 1.21 27.56
N TYR A 185 3.30 2.03 26.96
CA TYR A 185 2.27 1.60 26.01
C TYR A 185 2.63 2.08 24.60
N PHE A 186 2.58 1.19 23.63
CA PHE A 186 2.79 1.54 22.23
C PHE A 186 1.67 0.96 21.37
N THR A 187 0.80 1.84 20.86
CA THR A 187 -0.34 1.44 20.05
C THR A 187 0.06 0.69 18.76
N PRO A 188 -0.61 -0.44 18.44
CA PRO A 188 -0.43 -1.16 17.19
C PRO A 188 -1.35 -0.67 16.04
N PHE A 189 -1.88 0.56 16.12
CA PHE A 189 -2.91 1.03 15.20
C PHE A 189 -2.46 1.17 13.73
N TYR A 190 -1.28 1.74 13.49
CA TYR A 190 -0.75 1.91 12.12
C TYR A 190 0.09 0.73 11.63
N SER A 191 0.73 -0.01 12.53
CA SER A 191 1.65 -1.08 12.16
C SER A 191 1.88 -2.04 13.33
N GLN A 192 2.85 -2.94 13.20
CA GLN A 192 3.29 -3.82 14.28
C GLN A 192 4.47 -3.15 15.03
N PRO A 193 4.22 -2.29 16.04
CA PRO A 193 5.24 -1.45 16.68
C PRO A 193 6.39 -2.26 17.29
N TYR A 194 6.12 -3.49 17.73
CA TYR A 194 7.14 -4.34 18.32
C TYR A 194 8.26 -4.69 17.34
N ILE A 195 7.94 -4.90 16.05
CA ILE A 195 8.95 -5.21 15.03
C ILE A 195 9.92 -4.04 14.91
N TYR A 196 9.39 -2.83 14.86
CA TYR A 196 10.19 -1.62 14.76
C TYR A 196 10.98 -1.34 16.05
N TYR A 197 10.38 -1.55 17.22
CA TYR A 197 11.09 -1.46 18.49
C TYR A 197 12.30 -2.39 18.52
N LEU A 198 12.13 -3.65 18.08
CA LEU A 198 13.22 -4.62 17.99
C LEU A 198 14.28 -4.18 16.98
N PHE A 199 13.86 -3.71 15.81
CA PHE A 199 14.74 -3.29 14.71
C PHE A 199 15.61 -2.10 15.10
N TYR A 200 15.01 -1.00 15.54
CA TYR A 200 15.73 0.24 15.87
C TYR A 200 16.63 0.08 17.10
N ASN A 201 16.24 -0.75 18.06
CA ASN A 201 17.09 -1.08 19.21
C ASN A 201 18.13 -2.17 18.94
N LYS A 202 18.19 -2.73 17.72
CA LYS A 202 19.08 -3.84 17.37
C LYS A 202 18.98 -4.99 18.39
N TYR A 203 17.74 -5.33 18.75
CA TYR A 203 17.46 -6.26 19.83
C TYR A 203 18.05 -7.64 19.55
N SER A 204 18.65 -8.26 20.57
CA SER A 204 19.24 -9.59 20.43
C SER A 204 18.17 -10.64 20.08
N PRO A 205 18.32 -11.38 18.97
CA PRO A 205 17.41 -12.47 18.62
C PRO A 205 17.31 -13.52 19.73
N GLN A 206 18.44 -13.86 20.37
CA GLN A 206 18.47 -14.84 21.48
C GLN A 206 17.60 -14.37 22.64
N ARG A 207 17.69 -13.09 23.00
CA ARG A 207 16.91 -12.48 24.09
C ARG A 207 15.43 -12.32 23.73
N TYR A 208 15.12 -12.10 22.45
CA TYR A 208 13.73 -12.09 21.96
C TYR A 208 13.13 -13.49 22.10
N HIS A 209 13.80 -14.52 21.57
CA HIS A 209 13.30 -15.89 21.61
C HIS A 209 13.06 -16.43 23.04
N SER A 210 13.83 -15.98 24.04
CA SER A 210 13.65 -16.42 25.43
C SER A 210 12.39 -15.88 26.12
N GLN A 211 11.78 -14.81 25.61
CA GLN A 211 10.63 -14.14 26.24
C GLN A 211 9.41 -13.98 25.31
N ALA A 212 9.61 -14.07 23.99
CA ALA A 212 8.57 -13.81 23.02
C ALA A 212 7.44 -14.82 23.15
N ASN A 213 6.23 -14.31 23.36
CA ASN A 213 5.01 -15.09 23.29
C ASN A 213 4.19 -14.65 22.08
N LEU A 214 4.44 -15.31 20.94
CA LEU A 214 3.78 -15.00 19.67
C LEU A 214 2.34 -15.53 19.67
N ILE A 215 1.39 -14.61 19.49
CA ILE A 215 -0.02 -14.91 19.34
C ILE A 215 -0.34 -14.95 17.84
N THR A 216 -0.66 -16.14 17.33
CA THR A 216 -0.97 -16.37 15.91
C THR A 216 -2.47 -16.44 15.62
N ARG A 217 -3.32 -16.07 16.59
CA ARG A 217 -4.78 -16.04 16.44
C ARG A 217 -5.20 -14.79 15.65
N GLY A 218 -4.94 -14.78 14.34
CA GLY A 218 -5.27 -13.66 13.43
C GLY A 218 -5.12 -14.04 11.95
N GLN A 219 -5.46 -13.12 11.06
CA GLN A 219 -5.30 -13.30 9.60
C GLN A 219 -3.88 -12.99 9.10
N ASP A 220 -3.02 -12.44 9.96
CA ASP A 220 -1.70 -11.91 9.62
C ASP A 220 -0.58 -12.68 10.35
N VAL A 221 0.68 -12.24 10.23
CA VAL A 221 1.93 -12.87 10.74
C VAL A 221 2.04 -13.03 12.27
N GLY A 222 0.96 -12.83 13.00
CA GLY A 222 0.90 -12.86 14.46
C GLY A 222 1.42 -11.58 15.11
N TYR A 223 1.15 -11.43 16.41
CA TYR A 223 1.60 -10.28 17.20
C TYR A 223 2.04 -10.73 18.59
N ILE A 224 2.74 -9.85 19.30
CA ILE A 224 3.08 -10.03 20.70
C ILE A 224 2.47 -8.90 21.51
N LYS A 225 2.11 -9.20 22.76
CA LYS A 225 1.50 -8.19 23.65
C LYS A 225 2.54 -7.39 24.41
N THR A 226 3.67 -8.01 24.75
CA THR A 226 4.65 -7.41 25.65
C THR A 226 6.06 -7.84 25.30
N ILE A 227 7.02 -6.92 25.44
CA ILE A 227 8.47 -7.19 25.50
C ILE A 227 9.07 -6.28 26.56
N ASP A 228 9.95 -6.83 27.40
CA ASP A 228 10.55 -6.09 28.52
C ASP A 228 9.46 -5.38 29.35
N ASN A 229 9.46 -4.04 29.42
CA ASN A 229 8.45 -3.21 30.11
C ASN A 229 7.44 -2.53 29.16
N ILE A 230 7.42 -2.93 27.88
CA ILE A 230 6.58 -2.35 26.83
C ILE A 230 5.37 -3.24 26.57
N ILE A 231 4.21 -2.61 26.51
CA ILE A 231 2.91 -3.20 26.22
C ILE A 231 2.45 -2.66 24.86
N PHE A 232 2.29 -3.55 23.89
CA PHE A 232 1.88 -3.23 22.52
C PHE A 232 0.35 -3.28 22.39
N GLU A 233 -0.32 -2.38 23.10
CA GLU A 233 -1.77 -2.22 23.09
C GLU A 233 -2.12 -0.73 23.06
N THR A 234 -3.32 -0.38 22.58
CA THR A 234 -3.82 1.00 22.59
C THR A 234 -4.50 1.29 23.93
N PRO A 235 -3.87 2.05 24.85
CA PRO A 235 -4.47 2.35 26.14
C PRO A 235 -5.58 3.40 26.00
N SER A 236 -6.55 3.39 26.91
CA SER A 236 -7.51 4.49 27.06
C SER A 236 -6.82 5.68 27.73
N PHE A 237 -6.96 6.88 27.18
CA PHE A 237 -6.34 8.08 27.72
C PHE A 237 -6.80 8.41 29.15
N SER A 238 -8.09 8.28 29.44
CA SER A 238 -8.62 8.47 30.79
C SER A 238 -8.05 7.46 31.78
N PHE A 239 -7.85 6.21 31.36
CA PHE A 239 -7.17 5.20 32.17
C PHE A 239 -5.73 5.61 32.51
N LEU A 240 -4.99 6.16 31.55
CA LEU A 240 -3.61 6.61 31.76
C LEU A 240 -3.53 7.79 32.73
N GLN A 241 -4.50 8.71 32.71
CA GLN A 241 -4.54 9.85 33.63
C GLN A 241 -4.80 9.44 35.07
N LEU A 242 -5.46 8.30 35.29
CA LEU A 242 -5.76 7.76 36.62
C LEU A 242 -4.62 6.88 37.19
N GLN A 243 -3.56 6.63 36.42
CA GLN A 243 -2.43 5.82 36.88
C GLN A 243 -1.59 6.58 37.92
N SER A 244 -1.38 5.96 39.07
CA SER A 244 -0.48 6.47 40.13
C SER A 244 1.00 6.22 39.85
N ARG A 245 1.31 5.29 38.94
CA ARG A 245 2.69 4.99 38.51
C ARG A 245 3.08 5.86 37.33
N HIS A 246 4.37 6.08 37.13
CA HIS A 246 4.83 6.77 35.92
C HIS A 246 4.57 5.90 34.68
N VAL A 247 3.87 6.48 33.71
CA VAL A 247 3.49 5.86 32.45
C VAL A 247 3.97 6.71 31.29
N LEU A 248 4.35 6.05 30.22
CA LEU A 248 4.62 6.62 28.92
C LEU A 248 3.73 5.91 27.90
N ALA A 249 3.06 6.65 27.04
CA ALA A 249 2.23 6.09 25.98
C ALA A 249 2.55 6.73 24.64
N ILE A 250 2.62 5.92 23.60
CA ILE A 250 2.70 6.37 22.21
C ILE A 250 1.33 6.13 21.57
N PHE A 251 0.72 7.22 21.12
CA PHE A 251 -0.51 7.22 20.35
C PHE A 251 -0.22 7.51 18.88
N SER A 252 -1.00 6.90 18.00
CA SER A 252 -1.12 7.36 16.62
C SER A 252 -2.01 8.60 16.59
N TYR A 253 -1.91 9.41 15.53
CA TYR A 253 -2.82 10.54 15.32
C TYR A 253 -4.29 10.09 15.40
N ASP A 254 -4.64 9.03 14.66
CA ASP A 254 -6.03 8.55 14.61
C ASP A 254 -6.50 7.97 15.94
N ASP A 255 -5.65 7.31 16.72
CA ASP A 255 -6.02 6.88 18.07
C ASP A 255 -6.34 8.06 18.97
N ALA A 256 -5.52 9.12 18.92
CA ALA A 256 -5.72 10.30 19.75
C ALA A 256 -7.03 11.01 19.39
N ILE A 257 -7.32 11.15 18.09
CA ILE A 257 -8.58 11.74 17.60
C ILE A 257 -9.79 10.87 17.96
N ARG A 258 -9.72 9.53 17.77
CA ARG A 258 -10.82 8.61 18.11
C ARG A 258 -11.17 8.62 19.59
N GLN A 259 -10.19 8.86 20.45
CA GLN A 259 -10.38 8.98 21.88
C GLN A 259 -10.79 10.39 22.33
N GLY A 260 -10.83 11.37 21.42
CA GLY A 260 -11.14 12.76 21.74
C GLY A 260 -10.07 13.44 22.60
N ILE A 261 -8.81 13.02 22.47
CA ILE A 261 -7.69 13.61 23.23
C ILE A 261 -7.38 14.99 22.66
N ASP A 262 -7.25 15.98 23.53
CA ASP A 262 -6.68 17.27 23.14
C ASP A 262 -5.19 17.08 22.82
N LEU A 263 -4.82 17.25 21.55
CA LEU A 263 -3.46 17.05 21.06
C LEU A 263 -2.44 17.98 21.72
N SER A 264 -2.87 19.11 22.30
CA SER A 264 -1.99 20.02 23.05
C SER A 264 -1.43 19.38 24.33
N LEU A 265 -2.08 18.34 24.84
CA LEU A 265 -1.62 17.56 25.99
C LEU A 265 -0.57 16.52 25.61
N LEU A 266 -0.31 16.35 24.31
CA LEU A 266 0.62 15.35 23.78
C LEU A 266 1.84 16.01 23.14
N THR A 267 2.96 15.29 23.17
CA THR A 267 4.19 15.70 22.49
C THR A 267 4.19 15.15 21.06
N PRO A 268 4.20 15.97 20.00
CA PRO A 268 4.34 15.49 18.63
C PRO A 268 5.73 14.87 18.43
N LEU A 269 5.80 13.64 17.92
CA LEU A 269 7.06 12.90 17.76
C LEU A 269 7.59 12.91 16.33
N SER A 270 6.69 13.01 15.36
CA SER A 270 6.97 12.82 13.94
C SER A 270 6.17 13.81 13.09
N PRO A 271 6.47 15.12 13.23
CA PRO A 271 5.74 16.15 12.52
C PRO A 271 5.89 16.00 11.01
N ILE A 272 4.78 16.13 10.30
CA ILE A 272 4.67 16.19 8.85
C ILE A 272 3.49 17.08 8.47
N ASN A 273 3.78 18.12 7.67
CA ASN A 273 2.83 19.21 7.41
C ASN A 273 2.34 19.86 8.73
N ASN A 274 1.04 19.82 9.01
CA ASN A 274 0.42 20.43 10.19
C ASN A 274 0.04 19.39 11.28
N ILE A 275 0.42 18.12 11.11
CA ILE A 275 0.10 17.04 12.04
C ILE A 275 1.37 16.25 12.37
N SER A 276 1.29 15.37 13.36
CA SER A 276 2.32 14.35 13.65
C SER A 276 1.69 12.98 13.50
N THR A 277 2.38 11.99 12.93
CA THR A 277 1.82 10.62 12.84
C THR A 277 1.74 9.94 14.20
N PHE A 278 2.71 10.19 15.07
CA PHE A 278 2.75 9.69 16.43
C PHE A 278 2.86 10.82 17.45
N TYR A 279 2.26 10.59 18.61
CA TYR A 279 2.25 11.50 19.74
C TYR A 279 2.65 10.75 21.01
N GLY A 280 3.52 11.36 21.80
CA GLY A 280 3.95 10.86 23.10
C GLY A 280 3.14 11.49 24.22
N TYR A 281 2.62 10.68 25.12
CA TYR A 281 2.09 11.08 26.41
C TYR A 281 3.03 10.59 27.51
N LYS A 282 3.23 11.43 28.53
CA LYS A 282 3.85 11.04 29.79
C LYS A 282 3.07 11.69 30.91
N ASN A 283 2.68 10.92 31.91
CA ASN A 283 2.12 11.53 33.11
C ASN A 283 3.24 12.21 33.93
N PRO A 284 2.90 13.28 34.67
CA PRO A 284 3.82 13.96 35.57
C PRO A 284 4.46 13.01 36.59
#